data_AF-A0A7D5MT13-F1
#
_entry.id   AF-A0A7D5MT13-F1
#
_cell.length_a   1.000
_cell.length_b   1.000
_cell.length_c   1.000
_cell.angle_alpha   90.00
_cell.angle_beta   90.00
_cell.angle_gamma   90.00
#
_symmetry.space_group_name_H-M   'P 1'
#
loop_
_entity.id
_entity.type
_entity.pdbx_description
1 polymer ?
#
loop_
_entity_poly.entity_id
_entity_poly.type
_entity_poly.pdbx_seq_one_letter_code
_entity_poly.pdbx_strand_id
1 'polypeptide(L)'
;MEPGLFASRNKTPANGETQLEKFSLLERSTKTILVWSQSPKFKVPMRVIAAIVGFATTIFAALGDILIHATLMAGKGILILPILPLKIFIKKIPNDFDIGSPFVHLKVVLERAGQIFYLPILVVLDPLKAHRSSIIGKMTEDELQKYEGELREEYENRLKELDDLKSLDQKQQQEQILNLQKELQEAQKFSSENKDADQIKELEEKLKDLQKTSKKR
;
A
#
# COMPACT_ATOMS: atom_id res chain seq x y z
N MET A 1 22.06 1.55 -14.22
CA MET A 1 21.00 0.80 -14.90
C MET A 1 19.67 1.31 -14.39
N GLU A 2 18.89 1.95 -15.25
CA GLU A 2 17.59 2.54 -14.93
C GLU A 2 16.53 1.44 -14.72
N PRO A 3 15.56 1.60 -13.80
CA PRO A 3 14.45 0.67 -13.69
C PRO A 3 13.39 1.02 -14.75
N GLY A 4 13.51 0.39 -15.91
CA GLY A 4 12.43 0.32 -16.89
C GLY A 4 11.39 -0.70 -16.44
N LEU A 5 10.35 -0.29 -15.72
CA LEU A 5 9.17 -1.12 -15.43
C LEU A 5 7.88 -0.30 -15.26
N PHE A 6 7.72 0.78 -16.04
CA PHE A 6 6.45 1.51 -16.14
C PHE A 6 6.00 1.77 -17.58
N ALA A 7 6.35 0.87 -18.49
CA ALA A 7 5.65 0.78 -19.77
C ALA A 7 4.37 -0.04 -19.59
N SER A 8 3.40 0.49 -18.83
CA SER A 8 2.01 0.06 -18.95
C SER A 8 1.56 0.48 -20.35
N ARG A 9 1.78 -0.40 -21.34
CA ARG A 9 1.18 -0.28 -22.67
C ARG A 9 -0.30 0.01 -22.47
N ASN A 10 -0.76 1.10 -23.06
CA ASN A 10 -2.16 1.34 -23.42
C ASN A 10 -2.68 0.10 -24.15
N LYS A 11 -3.16 -0.89 -23.41
CA LYS A 11 -3.96 -1.97 -23.93
C LYS A 11 -5.38 -1.45 -23.91
N THR A 12 -5.94 -1.26 -25.10
CA THR A 12 -7.37 -1.10 -25.32
C THR A 12 -8.09 -2.19 -24.51
N PRO A 13 -9.02 -1.83 -23.61
CA PRO A 13 -9.62 -2.81 -22.73
C PRO A 13 -10.47 -3.79 -23.53
N ALA A 14 -10.40 -5.07 -23.16
CA ALA A 14 -11.09 -6.18 -23.80
C ALA A 14 -12.63 -6.07 -23.78
N ASN A 15 -13.19 -5.14 -23.00
CA ASN A 15 -14.63 -5.01 -22.74
C ASN A 15 -15.26 -3.70 -23.27
N GLY A 16 -14.54 -2.91 -24.08
CA GLY A 16 -15.09 -1.67 -24.66
C GLY A 16 -15.32 -0.52 -23.66
N GLU A 17 -14.85 -0.64 -22.41
CA GLU A 17 -14.91 0.42 -21.41
C GLU A 17 -13.91 1.55 -21.69
N THR A 18 -14.30 2.79 -21.49
CA THR A 18 -13.42 3.95 -21.70
C THR A 18 -12.44 4.14 -20.54
N GLN A 19 -11.30 4.82 -20.77
CA GLN A 19 -10.34 5.12 -19.69
C GLN A 19 -10.98 5.92 -18.52
N LEU A 20 -12.01 6.71 -18.83
CA LEU A 20 -12.80 7.48 -17.85
C LEU A 20 -13.72 6.59 -16.99
N GLU A 21 -14.16 5.45 -17.50
CA GLU A 21 -14.96 4.46 -16.73
C GLU A 21 -14.08 3.70 -15.73
N LYS A 22 -12.78 3.56 -16.03
CA LYS A 22 -11.82 2.89 -15.14
C LYS A 22 -11.22 3.81 -14.08
N PHE A 23 -11.30 5.12 -14.27
CA PHE A 23 -10.76 6.09 -13.32
C PHE A 23 -11.41 5.93 -11.93
N SER A 24 -10.61 6.07 -10.87
CA SER A 24 -11.10 6.18 -9.50
C SER A 24 -10.04 6.84 -8.63
N LEU A 25 -10.43 7.95 -8.02
CA LEU A 25 -9.66 8.61 -6.97
C LEU A 25 -9.60 7.72 -5.73
N LEU A 26 -10.66 6.96 -5.45
CA LEU A 26 -10.75 6.09 -4.28
C LEU A 26 -9.76 4.92 -4.32
N GLU A 27 -9.59 4.30 -5.48
CA GLU A 27 -8.58 3.27 -5.68
C GLU A 27 -7.17 3.84 -5.46
N ARG A 28 -6.88 5.00 -6.06
CA ARG A 28 -5.56 5.65 -5.95
C ARG A 28 -5.25 6.09 -4.53
N SER A 29 -6.23 6.63 -3.81
CA SER A 29 -6.06 7.05 -2.42
C SER A 29 -5.81 5.86 -1.51
N THR A 30 -6.63 4.81 -1.58
CA THR A 30 -6.45 3.58 -0.78
C THR A 30 -5.11 2.89 -1.07
N LYS A 31 -4.65 2.86 -2.33
CA LYS A 31 -3.32 2.36 -2.69
C LYS A 31 -2.19 3.17 -2.05
N THR A 32 -2.30 4.50 -2.09
CA THR A 32 -1.29 5.39 -1.52
C THR A 32 -1.18 5.22 0.00
N ILE A 33 -2.33 5.10 0.68
CA ILE A 33 -2.37 4.88 2.13
C ILE A 33 -1.80 3.51 2.51
N LEU A 34 -2.09 2.47 1.72
CA LEU A 34 -1.48 1.15 1.91
C LEU A 34 0.05 1.24 1.88
N VAL A 35 0.62 1.92 0.88
CA VAL A 35 2.08 2.12 0.78
C VAL A 35 2.63 2.90 1.98
N TRP A 36 1.95 3.97 2.41
CA TRP A 36 2.38 4.76 3.56
C TRP A 36 2.34 3.97 4.88
N SER A 37 1.31 3.14 5.06
CA SER A 37 1.16 2.28 6.25
C SER A 37 2.27 1.22 6.39
N GLN A 38 2.86 0.83 5.26
CA GLN A 38 3.92 -0.18 5.15
C GLN A 38 5.34 0.43 5.10
N SER A 39 5.47 1.76 5.11
CA SER A 39 6.77 2.42 4.99
C SER A 39 7.67 2.14 6.20
N PRO A 40 8.91 1.64 5.99
CA PRO A 40 9.82 1.28 7.09
C PRO A 40 10.43 2.50 7.80
N LYS A 41 10.36 3.71 7.21
CA LYS A 41 11.09 4.91 7.70
C LYS A 41 10.56 5.47 9.02
N PHE A 42 9.27 5.28 9.37
CA PHE A 42 8.68 5.86 10.59
C PHE A 42 7.51 5.00 11.11
N LYS A 43 7.81 3.88 11.79
CA LYS A 43 6.83 2.79 12.07
C LYS A 43 5.53 3.18 12.77
N VAL A 44 5.53 4.11 13.73
CA VAL A 44 4.32 4.43 14.52
C VAL A 44 3.69 5.77 14.13
N PRO A 45 4.45 6.89 14.03
CA PRO A 45 3.86 8.18 13.71
C PRO A 45 3.26 8.21 12.30
N MET A 46 3.91 7.53 11.35
CA MET A 46 3.46 7.49 9.96
C MET A 46 2.20 6.64 9.80
N ARG A 47 1.99 5.62 10.65
CA ARG A 47 0.74 4.84 10.65
C ARG A 47 -0.44 5.66 11.17
N VAL A 48 -0.23 6.45 12.22
CA VAL A 48 -1.26 7.35 12.75
C VAL A 48 -1.58 8.46 11.76
N ILE A 49 -0.56 9.08 11.15
CA ILE A 49 -0.74 10.08 10.10
C ILE A 49 -1.43 9.47 8.88
N ALA A 50 -1.00 8.29 8.42
CA ALA A 50 -1.64 7.58 7.31
C ALA A 50 -3.09 7.20 7.62
N ALA A 51 -3.43 6.87 8.87
CA ALA A 51 -4.80 6.62 9.28
C ALA A 51 -5.66 7.89 9.23
N ILE A 52 -5.17 9.01 9.77
CA ILE A 52 -5.92 10.29 9.79
C ILE A 52 -6.06 10.86 8.37
N VAL A 53 -4.96 10.94 7.63
CA VAL A 53 -4.94 11.40 6.24
C VAL A 53 -5.74 10.43 5.37
N GLY A 54 -5.62 9.13 5.59
CA GLY A 54 -6.35 8.09 4.87
C GLY A 54 -7.85 8.19 5.09
N PHE A 55 -8.30 8.40 6.32
CA PHE A 55 -9.72 8.59 6.62
C PHE A 55 -10.29 9.79 5.85
N ALA A 56 -9.66 10.96 5.96
CA ALA A 56 -10.13 12.18 5.30
C ALA A 56 -10.08 12.06 3.77
N THR A 57 -8.94 11.62 3.23
CA THR A 57 -8.76 11.51 1.76
C THR A 57 -9.68 10.47 1.14
N THR A 58 -10.02 9.39 1.85
CA THR A 58 -10.97 8.38 1.37
C THR A 58 -12.38 8.95 1.23
N ILE A 59 -12.82 9.79 2.17
CA ILE A 59 -14.12 10.48 2.09
C ILE A 59 -14.15 11.41 0.87
N PHE A 60 -13.14 12.28 0.73
CA PHE A 60 -13.08 13.22 -0.40
C PHE A 60 -12.91 12.52 -1.75
N ALA A 61 -12.14 11.42 -1.80
CA ALA A 61 -11.98 10.63 -3.01
C ALA A 61 -13.28 9.93 -3.43
N ALA A 62 -14.04 9.39 -2.47
CA ALA A 62 -15.34 8.78 -2.75
C ALA A 62 -16.36 9.82 -3.24
N LEU A 63 -16.41 11.00 -2.61
CA LEU A 63 -17.24 12.13 -3.06
C LEU A 63 -16.83 12.63 -4.45
N GLY A 64 -15.52 12.73 -4.72
CA GLY A 64 -14.98 13.10 -6.02
C GLY A 64 -15.37 12.10 -7.11
N ASP A 65 -15.25 10.80 -6.84
CA ASP A 65 -15.69 9.74 -7.76
C ASP A 65 -17.20 9.83 -8.03
N ILE A 66 -18.03 10.08 -7.01
CA ILE A 66 -19.47 10.29 -7.18
C ILE A 66 -19.75 11.49 -8.09
N LEU A 67 -19.11 12.63 -7.85
CA LEU A 67 -19.33 13.84 -8.65
C LEU A 67 -18.90 13.65 -10.10
N ILE A 68 -17.74 13.06 -10.34
CA ILE A 68 -17.23 12.79 -11.69
C ILE A 68 -18.17 11.84 -12.43
N HIS A 69 -18.54 10.71 -11.82
CA HIS A 69 -19.40 9.72 -12.46
C HIS A 69 -20.85 10.21 -12.62
N ALA A 70 -21.38 11.00 -11.69
CA ALA A 70 -22.70 11.65 -11.84
C ALA A 70 -22.71 12.67 -12.99
N THR A 71 -21.63 13.45 -13.13
CA THR A 71 -21.49 14.41 -14.24
C THR A 71 -21.38 13.68 -15.58
N LEU A 72 -20.61 12.59 -15.63
CA LEU A 72 -20.51 11.74 -16.83
C LEU A 72 -21.83 11.04 -17.16
N MET A 73 -22.57 10.56 -16.16
CA MET A 73 -23.90 10.00 -16.33
C MET A 73 -24.87 11.03 -16.93
N ALA A 74 -24.94 12.24 -16.36
CA ALA A 74 -25.81 13.30 -16.84
C ALA A 74 -25.43 13.76 -18.26
N GLY A 75 -24.13 13.96 -18.51
CA GLY A 75 -23.62 14.36 -19.83
C GLY A 75 -23.88 13.29 -20.90
N LYS A 76 -23.60 12.02 -20.63
CA LYS A 76 -23.88 10.91 -21.55
C LYS A 76 -25.38 10.69 -21.73
N GLY A 77 -26.18 10.82 -20.67
CA GLY A 77 -27.64 10.69 -20.72
C GLY A 77 -28.29 11.72 -21.65
N ILE A 78 -27.86 12.98 -21.59
CA ILE A 78 -28.36 14.06 -22.46
C ILE A 78 -27.97 13.82 -23.93
N LEU A 79 -26.76 13.30 -24.18
CA LEU A 79 -26.29 13.01 -25.54
C LEU A 79 -26.94 11.78 -26.17
N ILE A 80 -27.35 10.79 -25.35
CA ILE A 80 -27.97 9.54 -25.82
C ILE A 80 -29.45 9.72 -26.16
N LEU A 81 -30.17 10.59 -25.43
CA LEU A 81 -31.60 10.88 -25.65
C LEU A 81 -31.97 11.26 -27.10
N PRO A 82 -31.26 12.17 -27.80
CA PRO A 82 -31.56 12.51 -29.20
C PRO A 82 -31.08 11.46 -30.21
N ILE A 83 -30.16 10.56 -29.83
CA ILE A 83 -29.57 9.52 -30.70
C ILE A 83 -30.37 8.20 -30.61
N LEU A 84 -31.13 8.00 -29.53
CA LEU A 84 -31.98 6.83 -29.31
C LEU A 84 -32.93 6.49 -30.49
N PRO A 85 -33.63 7.47 -31.12
CA PRO A 85 -34.48 7.18 -32.27
C PRO A 85 -33.66 6.83 -33.53
N LEU A 86 -32.42 7.34 -33.64
CA LEU A 86 -31.51 7.10 -34.77
C LEU A 86 -30.80 5.74 -34.68
N LYS A 87 -30.73 5.13 -33.49
CA LYS A 87 -30.19 3.76 -33.28
C LYS A 87 -30.88 2.69 -34.12
N ILE A 88 -32.18 2.88 -34.42
CA ILE A 88 -32.95 1.95 -35.25
C ILE A 88 -32.49 2.00 -36.72
N PHE A 89 -31.91 3.13 -37.16
CA PHE A 89 -31.48 3.38 -38.53
C PHE A 89 -29.95 3.30 -38.74
N ILE A 90 -29.15 3.48 -37.70
CA ILE A 90 -27.67 3.51 -37.76
C ILE A 90 -27.09 2.28 -37.05
N LYS A 91 -26.67 1.28 -37.83
CA LYS A 91 -26.20 -0.05 -37.35
C LYS A 91 -24.84 -0.04 -36.64
N LYS A 92 -24.10 1.07 -36.65
CA LYS A 92 -22.79 1.24 -35.98
C LYS A 92 -22.77 2.55 -35.23
N ILE A 93 -23.24 2.53 -33.99
CA ILE A 93 -23.06 3.63 -33.06
C ILE A 93 -21.87 3.29 -32.16
N PRO A 94 -20.91 4.22 -31.94
CA PRO A 94 -19.79 3.98 -31.04
C PRO A 94 -20.28 3.58 -29.64
N ASN A 95 -19.59 2.64 -28.97
CA ASN A 95 -19.98 2.11 -27.65
C ASN A 95 -20.17 3.21 -26.58
N ASP A 96 -19.51 4.37 -26.75
CA ASP A 96 -19.65 5.53 -25.87
C ASP A 96 -21.08 6.14 -25.85
N PHE A 97 -21.89 5.85 -26.87
CA PHE A 97 -23.29 6.24 -26.99
C PHE A 97 -24.26 5.07 -26.76
N ASP A 98 -23.74 3.96 -26.23
CA ASP A 98 -24.60 2.85 -25.86
C ASP A 98 -25.37 3.15 -24.57
N ILE A 99 -26.62 2.68 -24.49
CA ILE A 99 -27.50 2.95 -23.33
C ILE A 99 -26.89 2.39 -22.05
N GLY A 100 -26.05 1.35 -22.16
CA GLY A 100 -25.31 0.78 -21.05
C GLY A 100 -24.28 1.73 -20.41
N SER A 101 -23.74 2.72 -21.12
CA SER A 101 -22.66 3.57 -20.59
C SER A 101 -23.10 4.48 -19.43
N PRO A 102 -24.25 5.19 -19.49
CA PRO A 102 -24.81 5.89 -18.31
C PRO A 102 -25.09 4.96 -17.12
N PHE A 103 -25.54 3.72 -17.36
CA PHE A 103 -25.81 2.74 -16.30
C PHE A 103 -24.54 2.28 -15.59
N VAL A 104 -23.42 2.15 -16.31
CA VAL A 104 -22.10 1.87 -15.70
C VAL A 104 -21.73 3.00 -14.73
N HIS A 105 -21.90 4.26 -15.13
CA HIS A 105 -21.62 5.39 -14.23
C HIS A 105 -22.58 5.48 -13.04
N LEU A 106 -23.87 5.17 -13.23
CA LEU A 106 -24.86 5.12 -12.14
C LEU A 106 -24.53 4.02 -11.12
N LYS A 107 -24.15 2.82 -11.58
CA LYS A 107 -23.71 1.72 -10.72
C LYS A 107 -22.51 2.13 -9.88
N VAL A 108 -21.51 2.77 -10.50
CA VAL A 108 -20.35 3.30 -9.78
C VAL A 108 -20.76 4.34 -8.74
N VAL A 109 -21.69 5.26 -9.06
CA VAL A 109 -22.18 6.24 -8.07
C VAL A 109 -22.81 5.56 -6.85
N LEU A 110 -23.65 4.55 -7.05
CA LEU A 110 -24.30 3.82 -5.95
C LEU A 110 -23.29 3.03 -5.10
N GLU A 111 -22.34 2.35 -5.74
CA GLU A 111 -21.26 1.63 -5.05
C GLU A 111 -20.38 2.57 -4.22
N ARG A 112 -20.00 3.72 -4.80
CA ARG A 112 -19.17 4.72 -4.11
C ARG A 112 -19.92 5.40 -2.97
N ALA A 113 -21.23 5.62 -3.10
CA ALA A 113 -22.06 6.15 -2.02
C ALA A 113 -22.08 5.24 -0.79
N GLY A 114 -22.16 3.91 -0.98
CA GLY A 114 -22.03 2.94 0.11
C GLY A 114 -20.64 2.96 0.75
N GLN A 115 -19.59 3.11 -0.07
CA GLN A 115 -18.19 3.13 0.37
C GLN A 115 -17.81 4.34 1.22
N ILE A 116 -18.55 5.45 1.16
CA ILE A 116 -18.30 6.63 2.02
C ILE A 116 -18.36 6.26 3.51
N PHE A 117 -19.23 5.32 3.90
CA PHE A 117 -19.47 5.03 5.32
C PHE A 117 -18.46 4.05 5.91
N TYR A 118 -18.17 2.96 5.19
CA TYR A 118 -17.39 1.85 5.74
C TYR A 118 -15.91 1.91 5.34
N LEU A 119 -15.59 2.45 4.15
CA LEU A 119 -14.23 2.41 3.62
C LEU A 119 -13.24 3.28 4.41
N PRO A 120 -13.60 4.50 4.88
CA PRO A 120 -12.70 5.30 5.71
C PRO A 120 -12.31 4.60 7.01
N ILE A 121 -13.26 3.88 7.63
CA ILE A 121 -13.01 3.09 8.85
C ILE A 121 -12.07 1.93 8.52
N LEU A 122 -12.33 1.24 7.41
CA LEU A 122 -11.47 0.15 6.92
C LEU A 122 -10.05 0.61 6.60
N VAL A 123 -9.86 1.82 6.05
CA VAL A 123 -8.52 2.38 5.79
C VAL A 123 -7.72 2.57 7.08
N VAL A 124 -8.39 2.86 8.20
CA VAL A 124 -7.73 3.00 9.51
C VAL A 124 -7.39 1.63 10.12
N LEU A 125 -8.32 0.67 10.04
CA LEU A 125 -8.20 -0.63 10.70
C LEU A 125 -7.35 -1.64 9.90
N ASP A 126 -7.57 -1.68 8.59
CA ASP A 126 -6.96 -2.64 7.67
C ASP A 126 -6.83 -2.00 6.26
N PRO A 127 -5.76 -1.21 6.02
CA PRO A 127 -5.53 -0.52 4.76
C PRO A 127 -5.52 -1.47 3.55
N LEU A 128 -5.15 -2.73 3.76
CA LEU A 128 -5.11 -3.75 2.71
C LEU A 128 -6.53 -4.17 2.32
N LYS A 129 -7.38 -4.51 3.29
CA LYS A 129 -8.80 -4.80 3.01
C LYS A 129 -9.53 -3.61 2.43
N ALA A 130 -9.18 -2.39 2.83
CA ALA A 130 -9.74 -1.18 2.26
C ALA A 130 -9.38 -1.01 0.78
N HIS A 131 -8.11 -1.24 0.42
CA HIS A 131 -7.68 -1.20 -0.97
C HIS A 131 -8.31 -2.33 -1.81
N ARG A 132 -8.41 -3.55 -1.28
CA ARG A 132 -9.14 -4.64 -1.94
C ARG A 132 -10.62 -4.29 -2.17
N SER A 133 -11.28 -3.73 -1.14
CA SER A 133 -12.68 -3.33 -1.23
C SER A 133 -12.93 -2.20 -2.25
N SER A 134 -11.93 -1.38 -2.57
CA SER A 134 -12.05 -0.30 -3.56
C SER A 134 -11.93 -0.78 -5.01
N ILE A 135 -11.37 -1.99 -5.24
CA ILE A 135 -11.14 -2.62 -6.56
C ILE A 135 -12.06 -3.82 -6.87
N ILE A 136 -12.69 -4.45 -5.87
CA ILE A 136 -13.52 -5.67 -6.03
C ILE A 136 -14.69 -5.50 -7.02
N GLY A 137 -15.20 -4.30 -7.25
CA GLY A 137 -16.25 -4.04 -8.26
C GLY A 137 -15.74 -3.88 -9.70
N LYS A 138 -14.42 -3.84 -9.92
CA LYS A 138 -13.77 -3.49 -11.19
C LYS A 138 -12.88 -4.58 -11.78
N MET A 139 -12.57 -5.62 -11.03
CA MET A 139 -11.70 -6.72 -11.46
C MET A 139 -12.54 -7.94 -11.81
N THR A 140 -12.19 -8.59 -12.91
CA THR A 140 -12.65 -9.96 -13.16
C THR A 140 -12.07 -10.90 -12.11
N GLU A 141 -12.72 -12.04 -11.87
CA GLU A 141 -12.28 -13.01 -10.86
C GLU A 141 -10.84 -13.50 -11.10
N ASP A 142 -10.45 -13.64 -12.38
CA ASP A 142 -9.08 -13.96 -12.81
C ASP A 142 -8.07 -12.85 -12.48
N GLU A 143 -8.47 -11.58 -12.65
CA GLU A 143 -7.63 -10.43 -12.27
C GLU A 143 -7.49 -10.29 -10.77
N LEU A 144 -8.55 -10.61 -10.02
CA LEU A 144 -8.54 -10.63 -8.56
C LEU A 144 -7.59 -11.71 -8.04
N GLN A 145 -7.65 -12.92 -8.58
CA GLN A 145 -6.74 -14.02 -8.23
C GLN A 145 -5.29 -13.69 -8.56
N LYS A 146 -5.04 -13.09 -9.72
CA LYS A 146 -3.68 -12.66 -10.09
C LYS A 146 -3.16 -11.61 -9.12
N TYR A 147 -3.98 -10.62 -8.78
CA TYR A 147 -3.63 -9.59 -7.82
C TYR A 147 -3.36 -10.17 -6.42
N GLU A 148 -4.16 -11.14 -5.97
CA GLU A 148 -3.90 -11.85 -4.72
C GLU A 148 -2.58 -12.63 -4.74
N GLY A 149 -2.23 -13.24 -5.88
CA GLY A 149 -0.94 -13.90 -6.08
C GLY A 149 0.24 -12.94 -5.97
N GLU A 150 0.19 -11.82 -6.70
CA GLU A 150 1.23 -10.78 -6.67
C GLU A 150 1.40 -10.21 -5.25
N LEU A 151 0.30 -10.00 -4.53
CA LEU A 151 0.32 -9.43 -3.19
C LEU A 151 0.84 -10.42 -2.15
N ARG A 152 0.59 -11.71 -2.34
CA ARG A 152 1.18 -12.78 -1.53
C ARG A 152 2.68 -12.90 -1.77
N GLU A 153 3.11 -12.81 -3.03
CA GLU A 153 4.52 -12.82 -3.38
C GLU A 153 5.27 -11.61 -2.78
N GLU A 154 4.68 -10.41 -2.84
CA GLU A 154 5.25 -9.23 -2.17
C GLU A 154 5.35 -9.41 -0.65
N TYR A 155 4.34 -10.03 -0.03
CA TYR A 155 4.34 -10.32 1.40
C TYR A 155 5.44 -11.33 1.79
N GLU A 156 5.59 -12.42 1.02
CA GLU A 156 6.63 -13.42 1.24
C GLU A 156 8.04 -12.83 1.04
N ASN A 157 8.23 -11.96 0.04
CA ASN A 157 9.49 -11.27 -0.17
C ASN A 157 9.83 -10.32 0.98
N ARG A 158 8.85 -9.56 1.50
CA ARG A 158 9.08 -8.70 2.68
C ARG A 158 9.37 -9.51 3.95
N LEU A 159 8.77 -10.69 4.10
CA LEU A 159 9.08 -11.61 5.19
C LEU A 159 10.55 -12.07 5.12
N LYS A 160 11.02 -12.45 3.93
CA LYS A 160 12.43 -12.79 3.72
C LYS A 160 13.37 -11.63 4.02
N GLU A 161 13.06 -10.42 3.54
CA GLU A 161 13.87 -9.23 3.85
C GLU A 161 13.93 -8.96 5.37
N LEU A 162 12.83 -9.20 6.09
CA LEU A 162 12.79 -9.07 7.56
C LEU A 162 13.67 -10.12 8.25
N ASP A 163 13.66 -11.37 7.78
CA ASP A 163 14.50 -12.44 8.30
C ASP A 163 15.98 -12.17 8.00
N ASP A 164 16.30 -11.69 6.79
CA ASP A 164 17.64 -11.30 6.40
C ASP A 164 18.16 -10.15 7.27
N LEU A 165 17.36 -9.10 7.49
CA LEU A 165 17.70 -8.00 8.39
C LEU A 165 17.89 -8.46 9.83
N LYS A 166 17.07 -9.40 10.32
CA LYS A 166 17.22 -9.99 11.66
C LYS A 166 18.53 -10.77 11.78
N SER A 167 18.89 -11.53 10.74
CA SER A 167 20.15 -12.28 10.71
C SER A 167 21.37 -11.36 10.67
N LEU A 168 21.29 -10.23 9.96
CA LEU A 168 22.34 -9.22 9.88
C LEU A 168 22.54 -8.52 11.25
N ASP A 169 21.45 -8.12 11.91
CA ASP A 169 21.48 -7.51 13.24
C ASP A 169 22.09 -8.49 14.28
N GLN A 170 21.74 -9.78 14.20
CA GLN A 170 22.35 -10.81 15.05
C GLN A 170 23.86 -10.96 14.82
N LYS A 171 24.31 -10.95 13.56
CA LYS A 171 25.75 -11.01 13.23
C LYS A 171 26.50 -9.78 13.75
N GLN A 172 25.95 -8.58 13.55
CA GLN A 172 26.55 -7.34 14.05
C GLN A 172 26.63 -7.32 15.58
N GLN A 173 25.60 -7.79 16.28
CA GLN A 173 25.62 -7.91 17.74
C GLN A 173 26.68 -8.93 18.22
N GLN A 174 26.83 -10.06 17.52
CA GLN A 174 27.87 -11.04 17.85
C GLN A 174 29.28 -10.48 17.65
N GLU A 175 29.54 -9.75 16.57
CA GLU A 175 30.83 -9.08 16.33
C GLU A 175 31.12 -8.02 17.40
N GLN A 176 30.13 -7.22 17.79
CA GLN A 176 30.29 -6.24 18.87
C GLN A 176 30.60 -6.90 20.21
N ILE A 177 29.93 -8.01 20.55
CA ILE A 177 30.25 -8.79 21.75
C ILE A 177 31.68 -9.31 21.69
N LEU A 178 32.12 -9.85 20.55
CA LEU A 178 33.47 -10.38 20.39
C LEU A 178 34.54 -9.29 20.56
N ASN A 179 34.31 -8.10 20.00
CA ASN A 179 35.23 -6.97 20.12
C ASN A 179 35.29 -6.46 21.57
N LEU A 180 34.15 -6.31 22.25
CA LEU A 180 34.11 -5.92 23.66
C LEU A 180 34.77 -6.95 24.57
N GLN A 181 34.67 -8.24 24.26
CA GLN A 181 35.39 -9.30 24.99
C GLN A 181 36.92 -9.18 24.83
N LYS A 182 37.39 -8.85 23.62
CA LYS A 182 38.82 -8.61 23.37
C LYS A 182 39.30 -7.36 24.11
N GLU A 183 38.57 -6.25 24.01
CA GLU A 183 38.88 -5.01 24.73
C GLU A 183 38.89 -5.23 26.25
N LEU A 184 37.95 -6.02 26.81
CA LEU A 184 37.97 -6.40 28.22
C LEU A 184 39.18 -7.25 28.59
N GLN A 185 39.56 -8.22 27.76
CA GLN A 185 40.76 -9.03 28.01
C GLN A 185 42.04 -8.18 27.97
N GLU A 186 42.12 -7.23 27.05
CA GLU A 186 43.23 -6.28 26.95
C GLU A 186 43.25 -5.34 28.16
N ALA A 187 42.10 -4.75 28.52
CA ALA A 187 41.96 -3.88 29.69
C ALA A 187 42.28 -4.62 31.01
N GLN A 188 41.87 -5.89 31.16
CA GLN A 188 42.22 -6.70 32.34
C GLN A 188 43.73 -7.00 32.41
N LYS A 189 44.39 -7.23 31.27
CA LYS A 189 45.85 -7.38 31.20
C LYS A 189 46.55 -6.08 31.59
N PHE A 190 46.12 -4.94 31.04
CA PHE A 190 46.65 -3.61 31.39
C PHE A 190 46.33 -3.21 32.84
N SER A 191 45.19 -3.64 33.40
CA SER A 191 44.81 -3.32 34.78
C SER A 191 45.64 -4.06 35.82
N SER A 192 46.20 -5.22 35.46
CA SER A 192 47.20 -5.89 36.29
C SER A 192 48.50 -5.07 36.43
N GLU A 193 48.71 -4.09 35.53
CA GLU A 193 49.85 -3.16 35.53
C GLU A 193 49.48 -1.74 36.02
N ASN A 194 48.24 -1.27 35.84
CA ASN A 194 47.76 0.05 36.29
C ASN A 194 46.34 -0.02 36.87
N LYS A 195 46.08 0.63 38.02
CA LYS A 195 44.84 0.53 38.81
C LYS A 195 43.59 1.23 38.20
N ASP A 196 43.31 1.07 36.90
CA ASP A 196 42.12 1.68 36.26
C ASP A 196 40.90 0.73 36.29
N ALA A 197 40.34 0.54 37.50
CA ALA A 197 39.20 -0.36 37.74
C ALA A 197 37.86 0.15 37.16
N ASP A 198 37.74 1.46 36.91
CA ASP A 198 36.48 2.07 36.49
C ASP A 198 36.16 1.80 35.02
N GLN A 199 37.18 1.75 34.13
CA GLN A 199 36.98 1.41 32.72
C GLN A 199 36.58 -0.05 32.51
N ILE A 200 37.10 -0.96 33.35
CA ILE A 200 36.71 -2.38 33.30
C ILE A 200 35.25 -2.56 33.70
N LYS A 201 34.79 -1.87 34.75
CA LYS A 201 33.38 -1.91 35.17
C LYS A 201 32.44 -1.42 34.08
N GLU A 202 32.78 -0.33 33.39
CA GLU A 202 31.95 0.22 32.32
C GLU A 202 31.82 -0.75 31.14
N LEU A 203 32.92 -1.41 30.75
CA LEU A 203 32.91 -2.42 29.69
C LEU A 203 32.15 -3.69 30.09
N GLU A 204 32.28 -4.14 31.34
CA GLU A 204 31.53 -5.28 31.88
C GLU A 204 30.01 -5.02 31.89
N GLU A 205 29.60 -3.80 32.24
CA GLU A 205 28.19 -3.41 32.26
C GLU A 205 27.60 -3.40 30.83
N LYS A 206 28.31 -2.78 29.87
CA LYS A 206 27.90 -2.77 28.45
C LYS A 206 27.80 -4.19 27.88
N LEU A 207 28.75 -5.08 28.22
CA LEU A 207 28.74 -6.46 27.76
C LEU A 207 27.56 -7.26 28.35
N LYS A 208 27.24 -7.04 29.62
CA LYS A 208 26.11 -7.69 30.30
C LYS A 208 24.76 -7.27 29.72
N ASP A 209 24.62 -5.99 29.35
CA ASP A 209 23.41 -5.47 28.73
C ASP A 209 23.23 -5.99 27.30
N LEU A 210 24.29 -6.05 26.50
CA LEU A 210 24.25 -6.64 25.16
C LEU A 210 23.91 -8.14 25.21
N GLN A 211 24.49 -8.89 26.15
CA GLN A 211 24.19 -10.33 26.34
C GLN A 211 22.75 -10.58 26.79
N LYS A 212 22.20 -9.73 27.67
CA LYS A 212 20.77 -9.80 28.06
C LYS A 212 19.85 -9.53 26.87
N THR A 213 20.20 -8.55 26.04
CA THR A 213 19.40 -8.15 24.88
C THR A 213 19.42 -9.24 23.80
N SER A 214 20.57 -9.90 23.61
CA SER A 214 20.73 -11.07 22.73
C SER A 214 19.95 -12.30 23.20
N LYS A 215 19.87 -12.59 24.51
CA LYS A 215 19.16 -13.77 25.06
C LYS A 215 17.62 -13.64 25.13
N LYS A 216 17.06 -12.43 25.02
CA LYS A 216 15.61 -12.16 25.21
C LYS A 216 14.80 -12.14 23.90
N ARG A 217 15.42 -12.30 22.74
CA ARG A 217 14.80 -12.26 21.40
C ARG A 217 14.96 -13.58 20.65
#